data_AF-A0A1W9V3R6-F1
#
_entry.id   AF-A0A1W9V3R6-F1
#
_cell.length_a   1.000
_cell.length_b   1.000
_cell.length_c   1.000
_cell.angle_alpha   90.00
_cell.angle_beta   90.00
_cell.angle_gamma   90.00
#
_symmetry.space_group_name_H-M   'P 1'
#
loop_
_entity.id
_entity.type
_entity.pdbx_description
1 polymer ?
#
loop_
_entity_poly.entity_id
_entity_poly.type
_entity_poly.pdbx_seq_one_letter_code
_entity_poly.pdbx_strand_id
1 'polypeptide(L)' 'MTQKSLEELIGKLLRERGWLLAVAESCTGGLIGHRITNIPGSSTYYLGSITAYAY' A
#
# COMPACT_ATOMS: atom_id res chain seq x y z
N MET A 1 8.77 -17.91 15.03
CA MET A 1 9.12 -16.99 13.93
C MET A 1 7.88 -16.18 13.62
N THR A 2 7.90 -14.87 13.85
CA THR A 2 6.76 -14.00 13.59
C THR A 2 6.57 -13.88 12.09
N GLN A 3 5.46 -14.37 11.56
CA GLN A 3 5.14 -14.27 10.14
C GLN A 3 4.87 -12.78 9.82
N LYS A 4 5.59 -12.23 8.84
CA LYS A 4 5.38 -10.84 8.39
C LYS A 4 4.12 -10.75 7.55
N SER A 5 3.41 -9.64 7.67
CA SER A 5 2.25 -9.38 6.82
C SER A 5 2.68 -9.13 5.36
N LEU A 6 1.75 -9.26 4.42
CA LEU A 6 2.02 -9.00 3.01
C LEU A 6 2.45 -7.54 2.77
N GLU A 7 1.84 -6.62 3.51
CA GLU A 7 2.11 -5.18 3.43
C GLU A 7 3.50 -4.84 3.94
N GLU A 8 3.95 -5.50 5.02
CA GLU A 8 5.33 -5.35 5.51
C GLU A 8 6.35 -5.87 4.47
N LEU A 9 6.04 -6.98 3.81
CA LEU A 9 6.90 -7.55 2.76
C LEU A 9 6.97 -6.65 1.52
N ILE A 10 5.83 -6.16 1.04
CA ILE A 10 5.76 -5.25 -0.11
C ILE A 10 6.51 -3.95 0.20
N GLY A 11 6.26 -3.33 1.37
CA GLY A 11 6.93 -2.10 1.77
C GLY A 11 8.45 -2.26 1.84
N LYS A 12 8.94 -3.40 2.33
CA LYS A 12 10.38 -3.73 2.31
C LYS A 12 10.92 -3.77 0.88
N LEU A 13 10.28 -4.53 -0.01
CA LEU A 13 10.75 -4.71 -1.39
C LEU A 13 10.74 -3.41 -2.20
N LEU A 14 9.72 -2.55 -2.00
CA LEU A 14 9.65 -1.25 -2.65
C LEU A 14 10.78 -0.32 -2.20
N ARG A 15 11.06 -0.27 -0.89
CA ARG A 15 12.19 0.51 -0.33
C ARG A 15 13.53 0.03 -0.87
N GLU A 16 13.77 -1.28 -0.89
CA GLU A 16 15.01 -1.87 -1.42
C GLU A 16 15.27 -1.51 -2.89
N ARG A 17 14.20 -1.24 -3.65
CA ARG A 17 14.27 -0.87 -5.08
C ARG A 17 14.16 0.64 -5.32
N GLY A 18 13.89 1.44 -4.28
CA GLY A 18 13.60 2.87 -4.44
C GLY A 18 12.32 3.15 -5.24
N TRP A 19 11.35 2.23 -5.23
CA TRP A 19 10.12 2.33 -6.01
C TRP A 19 8.98 2.95 -5.20
N LEU A 20 8.09 3.64 -5.92
CA LEU A 20 6.85 4.18 -5.37
C LEU A 20 5.66 3.35 -5.85
N LEU A 21 4.64 3.25 -5.00
CA LEU A 21 3.39 2.53 -5.23
C LEU A 21 2.22 3.51 -5.23
N ALA A 22 1.41 3.49 -6.28
CA ALA A 22 0.10 4.12 -6.33
C ALA A 22 -0.97 3.05 -6.53
N VAL A 23 -2.18 3.27 -6.01
CA VAL A 23 -3.29 2.32 -6.10
C VAL A 23 -4.51 3.01 -6.72
N ALA A 24 -5.26 2.28 -7.55
CA ALA A 24 -6.59 2.68 -7.98
C ALA A 24 -7.58 1.62 -7.51
N GLU A 25 -8.62 2.05 -6.79
CA GLU A 25 -9.59 1.18 -6.12
C GLU A 25 -11.00 1.46 -6.62
N SER A 26 -11.85 0.43 -6.60
CA SER A 26 -13.29 0.56 -6.84
C SER A 26 -14.07 -0.21 -5.77
N CYS A 27 -14.38 -1.49 -6.00
CA CYS A 27 -15.14 -2.32 -5.07
C CYS A 27 -14.46 -2.56 -3.70
N THR A 28 -13.14 -2.33 -3.59
CA THR A 28 -12.41 -2.42 -2.32
C THR A 28 -12.59 -1.20 -1.43
N GLY A 29 -13.11 -0.09 -1.95
CA GLY A 29 -13.50 1.07 -1.14
C GLY A 29 -12.36 1.74 -0.35
N GLY A 30 -11.10 1.58 -0.75
CA GLY A 30 -9.95 2.11 -0.04
C GLY A 30 -9.26 1.11 0.90
N LEU A 31 -9.73 -0.14 0.97
CA LEU A 31 -9.16 -1.15 1.87
C LEU A 31 -7.69 -1.46 1.55
N ILE A 32 -7.28 -1.44 0.27
CA ILE A 32 -5.89 -1.71 -0.11
C ILE A 32 -5.00 -0.56 0.37
N GLY A 33 -5.39 0.69 0.05
CA GLY A 33 -4.68 1.87 0.53
C GLY A 33 -4.61 1.93 2.05
N HIS A 34 -5.68 1.59 2.76
CA HIS A 34 -5.71 1.49 4.22
C HIS A 34 -4.68 0.48 4.75
N ARG A 35 -4.65 -0.75 4.20
CA ARG A 35 -3.71 -1.79 4.64
C ARG A 35 -2.25 -1.35 4.43
N ILE A 36 -1.95 -0.72 3.30
CA ILE A 36 -0.59 -0.20 3.02
C ILE A 36 -0.23 0.95 3.96
N THR A 37 -1.11 1.93 4.13
CA THR A 37 -0.85 3.10 4.98
C THR A 37 -0.75 2.75 6.47
N ASN A 38 -1.37 1.65 6.90
CA ASN A 38 -1.28 1.14 8.27
C ASN A 38 0.11 0.57 8.63
N ILE A 39 1.03 0.42 7.67
CA ILE A 39 2.41 0.03 7.94
C ILE A 39 3.27 1.27 8.28
N PRO A 40 3.98 1.29 9.41
CA PRO A 40 4.86 2.39 9.77
C PRO A 40 5.91 2.73 8.69
N GLY A 41 6.00 4.02 8.37
CA GLY A 41 6.88 4.54 7.31
C GLY A 41 6.42 4.23 5.89
N SER A 42 5.14 3.88 5.69
CA SER A 42 4.53 3.68 4.37
C SER A 42 4.66 4.90 3.45
N SER A 43 4.72 6.11 4.01
CA SER A 43 4.97 7.37 3.29
C SER A 43 6.28 7.39 2.47
N THR A 44 7.24 6.53 2.78
CA THR A 44 8.50 6.45 2.01
C THR A 44 8.37 5.76 0.65
N TYR A 45 7.29 4.99 0.44
CA TYR A 45 7.09 4.23 -0.79
C TYR A 45 5.65 4.30 -1.32
N TYR A 46 4.69 4.85 -0.57
CA TYR A 46 3.30 4.96 -1.00
C TYR A 46 3.01 6.37 -1.49
N LEU A 47 2.73 6.49 -2.78
CA LEU A 47 2.43 7.76 -3.45
C LEU A 47 0.99 8.22 -3.18
N GLY A 48 0.05 7.27 -3.09
CA GLY A 48 -1.36 7.57 -2.83
C GLY A 48 -2.32 6.57 -3.47
N SER A 49 -3.62 6.84 -3.33
CA SER A 49 -4.68 6.07 -3.97
C SER A 49 -5.81 6.95 -4.48
N ILE A 50 -6.46 6.49 -5.54
CA ILE A 50 -7.75 6.99 -6.01
C ILE A 50 -8.78 5.89 -5.80
N THR A 51 -9.90 6.20 -5.14
CA THR A 51 -11.01 5.28 -4.97
C THR A 51 -12.23 5.81 -5.72
N ALA A 52 -12.67 5.10 -6.76
CA ALA A 52 -13.85 5.44 -7.56
C ALA A 52 -14.82 4.25 -7.60
N TYR A 53 -15.96 4.40 -6.93
CA TYR A 53 -16.97 3.33 -6.86
C TYR A 53 -17.91 3.33 -8.08
N ALA A 54 -18.34 4.51 -8.51
CA ALA A 54 -19.17 4.73 -9.69
C ALA A 54 -18.64 5.94 -10.47
N TYR A 55 -18.95 6.00 -11.77
CA TYR A 55 -18.59 7.08 -12.69
C TYR A 55 -19.81 7.94 -13.04
#